data_AF-A0A7V9L9P9-F1
#
_entry.id   AF-A0A7V9L9P9-F1
#
_cell.length_a   1.000
_cell.length_b   1.000
_cell.length_c   1.000
_cell.angle_alpha   90.00
_cell.angle_beta   90.00
_cell.angle_gamma   90.00
#
_symmetry.space_group_name_H-M   'P 1'
#
loop_
_entity.id
_entity.type
_entity.pdbx_description
1 polymer ?
#
loop_
_entity_poly.entity_id
_entity_poly.type
_entity_poly.pdbx_seq_one_letter_code
_entity_poly.pdbx_strand_id
1 'polypeptide(L)'
;VLYADLEVKRMLAVKAYDKWKESLGHSHAYWGTAAGYQMSHIFFELWESTVKAPYPSKMAPAARDQYVIEVHDRMRPHLKKALDGHRMNIELAKAYGVETTWSKGSAVRAAQMFELLQKDSAGSYVKPGS
;
A
#
# COMPACT_ATOMS: atom_id res chain seq x y z
N VAL A 1 5.24 17.30 14.41
CA VAL A 1 5.99 16.03 14.63
C VAL A 1 5.37 14.88 13.83
N LEU A 2 4.10 14.51 14.02
CA LEU A 2 3.44 13.41 13.27
C LEU A 2 3.37 13.62 11.75
N TYR A 3 3.01 14.82 11.28
CA TYR A 3 2.96 15.12 9.83
C TYR A 3 4.34 15.00 9.16
N ALA A 4 5.38 15.51 9.83
CA ALA A 4 6.76 15.42 9.33
C ALA A 4 7.25 13.97 9.31
N ASP A 5 6.91 13.16 10.32
CA ASP A 5 7.25 11.73 10.36
C ASP A 5 6.58 10.94 9.23
N LEU A 6 5.28 11.15 8.99
CA LEU A 6 4.55 10.53 7.89
C LEU A 6 5.13 10.93 6.52
N GLU A 7 5.50 12.19 6.35
CA GLU A 7 6.12 12.66 5.12
C GLU A 7 7.51 12.05 4.89
N VAL A 8 8.32 11.91 5.95
CA VAL A 8 9.60 11.20 5.88
C VAL A 8 9.41 9.75 5.47
N LYS A 9 8.46 9.04 6.08
CA LYS A 9 8.12 7.65 5.72
C LYS A 9 7.66 7.53 4.27
N ARG A 10 6.84 8.49 3.81
CA ARG A 10 6.39 8.56 2.41
C ARG A 10 7.58 8.72 1.46
N MET A 11 8.52 9.63 1.76
CA MET A 11 9.73 9.82 0.94
C MET A 11 10.60 8.56 0.90
N LEU A 12 10.74 7.84 2.02
CA LEU A 12 11.45 6.56 2.06
C LEU A 12 10.78 5.51 1.18
N ALA A 13 9.45 5.42 1.20
CA ALA A 13 8.71 4.50 0.33
C ALA A 13 8.90 4.83 -1.17
N VAL A 14 8.93 6.12 -1.53
CA VAL A 14 9.25 6.55 -2.90
C VAL A 14 10.68 6.16 -3.28
N LYS A 15 11.66 6.38 -2.41
CA LYS A 15 13.05 5.99 -2.67
C LYS A 15 13.20 4.48 -2.86
N ALA A 16 12.48 3.67 -2.08
CA ALA A 16 12.45 2.22 -2.26
C ALA A 16 11.89 1.82 -3.63
N TYR A 17 10.86 2.53 -4.11
CA TYR A 17 10.28 2.32 -5.44
C TYR A 17 11.28 2.58 -6.56
N ASP A 18 12.03 3.67 -6.48
CA ASP A 18 13.02 4.00 -7.51
C ASP A 18 14.17 2.98 -7.53
N LYS A 19 14.64 2.54 -6.36
CA LYS A 19 15.66 1.47 -6.28
C LYS A 19 15.17 0.13 -6.81
N TRP A 20 13.91 -0.19 -6.62
CA TRP A 20 13.32 -1.36 -7.26
C TRP A 20 13.33 -1.24 -8.79
N LYS A 21 12.92 -0.10 -9.37
CA LYS A 21 12.97 0.09 -10.83
C LYS A 21 14.38 -0.07 -11.38
N GLU A 22 15.38 0.52 -10.72
CA GLU A 22 16.79 0.35 -11.10
C GLU A 22 17.18 -1.14 -11.14
N SER A 23 16.74 -1.92 -10.14
CA SER A 23 17.04 -3.35 -10.06
C SER A 23 16.47 -4.19 -11.21
N LEU A 24 15.38 -3.73 -11.84
CA LEU A 24 14.77 -4.44 -12.98
C LEU A 24 15.70 -4.51 -14.18
N GLY A 25 16.67 -3.58 -14.30
CA GLY A 25 17.68 -3.61 -15.35
C GLY A 25 18.59 -4.85 -15.31
N HIS A 26 18.65 -5.56 -14.19
CA HIS A 26 19.44 -6.79 -14.06
C HIS A 26 18.73 -8.05 -14.58
N SER A 27 17.47 -7.93 -15.05
CA SER A 27 16.71 -9.02 -15.69
C SER A 27 16.59 -10.32 -14.86
N HIS A 28 16.69 -10.23 -13.54
CA HIS A 28 16.61 -11.41 -12.66
C HIS A 28 15.19 -11.58 -12.10
N ALA A 29 14.36 -12.38 -12.78
CA ALA A 29 12.92 -12.47 -12.52
C ALA A 29 12.54 -12.75 -11.06
N TYR A 30 13.24 -13.67 -10.38
CA TYR A 30 12.99 -13.97 -8.96
C TYR A 30 13.18 -12.74 -8.07
N TRP A 31 14.34 -12.09 -8.15
CA TRP A 31 14.66 -10.93 -7.31
C TRP A 31 13.88 -9.68 -7.70
N GLY A 32 13.63 -9.47 -8.99
CA GLY A 32 12.78 -8.40 -9.49
C GLY A 32 11.36 -8.52 -8.93
N THR A 33 10.80 -9.74 -8.91
CA THR A 33 9.46 -9.97 -8.35
C THR A 33 9.43 -9.96 -6.82
N ALA A 34 10.49 -10.41 -6.15
CA ALA A 34 10.63 -10.31 -4.70
C ALA A 34 10.64 -8.85 -4.24
N ALA A 35 11.52 -8.04 -4.84
CA ALA A 35 11.64 -6.62 -4.53
C ALA A 35 10.36 -5.85 -4.87
N GLY A 36 9.72 -6.18 -6.00
CA GLY A 36 8.44 -5.59 -6.40
C GLY A 36 7.31 -5.89 -5.42
N TYR A 37 7.27 -7.11 -4.88
CA TYR A 37 6.31 -7.47 -3.84
C TYR A 37 6.54 -6.64 -2.56
N GLN A 38 7.76 -6.60 -2.05
CA GLN A 38 8.08 -5.91 -0.79
C GLN A 38 7.83 -4.41 -0.89
N MET A 39 8.27 -3.79 -1.99
CA MET A 39 8.02 -2.37 -2.24
C MET A 39 6.53 -2.05 -2.28
N SER A 40 5.74 -2.88 -2.97
CA SER A 40 4.28 -2.66 -3.06
C SER A 40 3.63 -2.79 -1.68
N HIS A 41 4.15 -3.69 -0.85
CA HIS A 41 3.66 -3.93 0.50
C HIS A 41 3.90 -2.75 1.44
N ILE A 42 5.02 -2.02 1.33
CA ILE A 42 5.32 -0.84 2.16
C ILE A 42 4.20 0.22 2.05
N PHE A 43 3.64 0.43 0.86
CA PHE A 43 2.52 1.37 0.69
C PHE A 43 1.24 0.88 1.37
N PHE A 44 1.01 -0.43 1.40
CA PHE A 44 -0.10 -1.02 2.13
C PHE A 44 0.11 -0.90 3.65
N GLU A 45 1.30 -1.22 4.16
CA GLU A 45 1.62 -1.07 5.59
C GLU A 45 1.46 0.38 6.05
N LEU A 46 1.86 1.35 5.22
CA LEU A 46 1.66 2.77 5.52
C LEU A 46 0.17 3.11 5.59
N TRP A 47 -0.66 2.63 4.66
CA TRP A 47 -2.11 2.79 4.72
C TRP A 47 -2.68 2.13 5.99
N GLU A 48 -2.37 0.86 6.22
CA GLU A 48 -2.95 0.04 7.30
C GLU A 48 -2.61 0.62 8.68
N SER A 49 -1.35 0.95 8.91
CA SER A 49 -0.90 1.55 10.17
C SER A 49 -1.57 2.89 10.43
N THR A 50 -1.85 3.67 9.39
CA THR A 50 -2.48 5.00 9.54
C THR A 50 -3.98 4.89 9.82
N VAL A 51 -4.71 4.04 9.07
CA VAL A 51 -6.18 3.91 9.25
C VAL A 51 -6.55 3.18 10.54
N LYS A 52 -5.68 2.31 11.04
CA LYS A 52 -5.86 1.59 12.31
C LYS A 52 -5.30 2.33 13.52
N ALA A 53 -4.57 3.44 13.33
CA ALA A 53 -4.00 4.20 14.42
C ALA A 53 -5.08 4.69 15.39
N PRO A 54 -4.86 4.61 16.72
CA PRO A 54 -5.83 5.09 17.69
C PRO A 54 -6.26 6.54 17.45
N TYR A 55 -7.52 6.86 17.76
CA TYR A 55 -7.99 8.24 17.70
C TYR A 55 -7.12 9.16 18.58
N PRO A 56 -6.88 10.42 18.16
CA PRO A 56 -6.23 11.40 19.01
C PRO A 56 -6.94 11.54 20.37
N SER A 57 -6.17 11.56 21.46
CA SER A 57 -6.71 11.48 22.83
C SER A 57 -7.70 12.58 23.21
N LYS A 58 -7.64 13.74 22.55
CA LYS A 58 -8.53 14.90 22.77
C LYS A 58 -9.67 15.01 21.75
N MET A 59 -9.88 13.99 20.92
CA MET A 59 -10.92 14.02 19.88
C MET A 59 -12.32 13.74 20.45
N ALA A 60 -13.26 14.64 20.17
CA ALA A 60 -14.66 14.45 20.51
C ALA A 60 -15.27 13.26 19.73
N PRO A 61 -16.12 12.42 20.35
CA PRO A 61 -16.74 11.28 19.65
C PRO A 61 -17.49 11.66 18.38
N ALA A 62 -18.17 12.81 18.38
CA ALA A 62 -18.92 13.32 17.22
C ALA A 62 -18.03 13.64 16.00
N ALA A 63 -16.73 13.87 16.18
CA ALA A 63 -15.80 14.17 15.10
C ALA A 63 -15.14 12.93 14.48
N ARG A 64 -15.37 11.73 15.06
CA ARG A 64 -14.64 10.51 14.68
C ARG A 64 -14.96 10.03 13.28
N ASP A 65 -16.22 10.07 12.86
CA ASP A 65 -16.60 9.61 11.52
C ASP A 65 -15.99 10.52 10.44
N GLN A 66 -16.05 11.84 10.61
CA GLN A 66 -15.39 12.80 9.71
C GLN A 66 -13.87 12.59 9.67
N TYR A 67 -13.24 12.35 10.83
CA TYR A 67 -11.82 12.04 10.89
C TYR A 67 -11.45 10.78 10.10
N VAL A 68 -12.23 9.71 10.24
CA VAL A 68 -12.00 8.46 9.48
C VAL A 68 -12.09 8.72 7.98
N ILE A 69 -13.11 9.46 7.52
CA ILE A 69 -13.25 9.85 6.10
C ILE A 69 -12.01 10.58 5.61
N GLU A 70 -11.56 11.61 6.33
CA GLU A 70 -10.40 12.41 5.93
C GLU A 70 -9.09 11.62 5.92
N VAL A 71 -8.89 10.72 6.88
CA VAL A 71 -7.73 9.83 6.91
C VAL A 71 -7.75 8.92 5.68
N HIS A 72 -8.88 8.27 5.39
CA HIS A 72 -9.00 7.41 4.22
C HIS A 72 -8.81 8.17 2.90
N ASP A 73 -9.37 9.37 2.76
CA ASP A 73 -9.17 10.20 1.58
C ASP A 73 -7.69 10.52 1.32
N ARG A 74 -6.94 10.85 2.39
CA ARG A 74 -5.49 11.10 2.32
C ARG A 74 -4.68 9.84 2.04
N MET A 75 -5.12 8.68 2.53
CA MET A 75 -4.39 7.42 2.39
C MET A 75 -4.75 6.62 1.14
N ARG A 76 -5.88 6.91 0.48
CA ARG A 76 -6.34 6.25 -0.75
C ARG A 76 -5.28 6.19 -1.86
N PRO A 77 -4.50 7.26 -2.14
CA PRO A 77 -3.44 7.20 -3.14
C PRO A 77 -2.37 6.15 -2.83
N HIS A 78 -2.06 5.91 -1.55
CA HIS A 78 -1.08 4.90 -1.14
C HIS A 78 -1.62 3.47 -1.32
N LEU A 79 -2.88 3.23 -0.94
CA LEU A 79 -3.52 1.93 -1.19
C LEU A 79 -3.62 1.62 -2.69
N LYS A 80 -3.94 2.62 -3.52
CA LYS A 80 -3.92 2.49 -4.98
C LYS A 80 -2.51 2.16 -5.49
N LYS A 81 -1.48 2.84 -4.96
CA LYS A 81 -0.08 2.58 -5.34
C LYS A 81 0.35 1.15 -4.99
N ALA A 82 -0.07 0.63 -3.83
CA ALA A 82 0.16 -0.77 -3.45
C ALA A 82 -0.49 -1.75 -4.44
N LEU A 83 -1.76 -1.51 -4.81
CA LEU A 83 -2.48 -2.31 -5.81
C LEU A 83 -1.75 -2.30 -7.17
N ASP A 84 -1.42 -1.11 -7.67
CA ASP A 84 -0.76 -0.94 -8.96
C ASP A 84 0.62 -1.62 -8.98
N GLY A 85 1.37 -1.53 -7.88
CA GLY A 85 2.65 -2.21 -7.71
C GLY A 85 2.52 -3.73 -7.75
N HIS A 86 1.55 -4.30 -7.03
CA HIS A 86 1.29 -5.74 -7.06
C HIS A 86 0.82 -6.21 -8.45
N ARG A 87 -0.01 -5.44 -9.15
CA ARG A 87 -0.40 -5.74 -10.55
C ARG A 87 0.80 -5.73 -11.48
N MET A 88 1.65 -4.72 -11.38
CA MET A 88 2.89 -4.64 -12.19
C MET A 88 3.80 -5.84 -11.91
N ASN A 89 3.85 -6.32 -10.66
CA ASN A 89 4.64 -7.48 -10.30
C ASN A 89 4.15 -8.79 -10.93
N ILE A 90 2.84 -8.93 -11.10
CA ILE A 90 2.21 -10.05 -11.82
C ILE A 90 2.56 -9.98 -13.30
N GLU A 91 2.42 -8.80 -13.92
CA GLU A 91 2.74 -8.62 -15.34
C GLU A 91 4.24 -8.82 -15.63
N LEU A 92 5.12 -8.40 -14.71
CA LEU A 92 6.56 -8.63 -14.82
C LEU A 92 6.90 -10.13 -14.82
N ALA A 93 6.27 -10.91 -13.94
CA ALA A 93 6.47 -12.37 -13.90
C ALA A 93 6.04 -13.02 -15.22
N LYS A 94 4.85 -12.63 -15.74
CA LYS A 94 4.36 -13.09 -17.05
C LYS A 94 5.31 -12.72 -18.18
N ALA A 95 5.84 -11.50 -18.21
CA ALA A 95 6.77 -11.04 -19.23
C ALA A 95 8.08 -11.85 -19.24
N TYR A 96 8.54 -12.30 -18.07
CA TYR A 96 9.68 -13.21 -17.96
C TYR A 96 9.33 -14.68 -18.22
N GLY A 97 8.06 -15.01 -18.48
CA GLY A 97 7.61 -16.39 -18.69
C GLY A 97 7.74 -17.26 -17.44
N VAL A 98 7.75 -16.67 -16.25
CA VAL A 98 7.89 -17.39 -14.98
C VAL A 98 6.75 -17.09 -14.03
N GLU A 99 6.49 -18.03 -13.12
CA GLU A 99 5.61 -17.82 -11.99
C GLU A 99 6.42 -17.99 -10.71
N THR A 100 6.52 -16.92 -9.91
CA THR A 100 7.24 -16.93 -8.64
C THR A 100 6.28 -16.90 -7.45
N THR A 101 6.75 -17.34 -6.28
CA THR A 101 5.97 -17.21 -5.03
C THR A 101 5.54 -15.75 -4.77
N TRP A 102 6.38 -14.79 -5.17
CA TRP A 102 6.13 -13.36 -5.04
C TRP A 102 5.06 -12.85 -6.01
N SER A 103 5.00 -13.38 -7.23
CA SER A 103 3.93 -13.07 -8.19
C SER A 103 2.58 -13.62 -7.73
N LYS A 104 2.53 -14.85 -7.19
CA LYS A 104 1.34 -15.44 -6.56
C LYS A 104 0.87 -14.62 -5.36
N GLY A 105 1.80 -14.28 -4.47
CA GLY A 105 1.53 -13.42 -3.33
C GLY A 105 1.00 -12.05 -3.78
N SER A 106 1.55 -11.49 -4.85
CA SER A 106 1.06 -10.21 -5.41
C SER A 106 -0.36 -10.32 -5.95
N ALA A 107 -0.76 -11.44 -6.55
CA ALA A 107 -2.14 -11.65 -6.98
C ALA A 107 -3.13 -11.64 -5.80
N VAL A 108 -2.78 -12.34 -4.70
CA VAL A 108 -3.57 -12.34 -3.47
C VAL A 108 -3.67 -10.92 -2.88
N ARG A 109 -2.54 -10.20 -2.78
CA ARG A 109 -2.52 -8.83 -2.26
C ARG A 109 -3.29 -7.87 -3.14
N ALA A 110 -3.19 -7.98 -4.46
CA ALA A 110 -3.93 -7.14 -5.39
C ALA A 110 -5.46 -7.32 -5.24
N ALA A 111 -5.95 -8.55 -5.07
CA ALA A 111 -7.35 -8.79 -4.78
C ALA A 111 -7.80 -8.13 -3.47
N GLN A 112 -7.03 -8.31 -2.39
CA GLN A 112 -7.30 -7.68 -1.10
C GLN A 112 -7.36 -6.14 -1.21
N MET A 113 -6.40 -5.51 -1.89
CA MET A 113 -6.36 -4.05 -1.98
C MET A 113 -7.47 -3.51 -2.87
N PHE A 114 -7.88 -4.26 -3.89
CA PHE A 114 -9.03 -3.92 -4.70
C PHE A 114 -10.33 -3.94 -3.88
N GLU A 115 -10.54 -4.96 -3.05
CA GLU A 115 -11.69 -5.02 -2.14
C GLU A 115 -11.71 -3.87 -1.13
N LEU A 116 -10.55 -3.53 -0.55
CA LEU A 116 -10.42 -2.40 0.37
C LEU A 116 -10.75 -1.07 -0.32
N LEU A 117 -10.28 -0.85 -1.55
CA LEU A 117 -10.61 0.34 -2.33
C LEU A 117 -12.11 0.42 -2.67
N GLN A 118 -12.77 -0.72 -2.93
CA GLN A 118 -14.22 -0.75 -3.13
C GLN A 118 -14.96 -0.38 -1.86
N LYS A 119 -14.56 -0.94 -0.71
CA LYS A 119 -15.15 -0.60 0.59
C LYS A 119 -15.00 0.89 0.91
N ASP A 120 -13.81 1.45 0.70
CA ASP A 120 -13.54 2.88 0.87
C ASP A 120 -14.42 3.74 -0.06
N SER A 121 -14.65 3.30 -1.30
CA SER A 121 -15.50 4.00 -2.28
C SER A 121 -16.98 3.93 -1.91
N ALA A 122 -17.40 2.87 -1.21
CA ALA A 122 -18.75 2.69 -0.69
C ALA A 122 -18.96 3.35 0.69
N GLY A 123 -17.96 4.06 1.24
CA GLY A 123 -18.03 4.66 2.57
C GLY A 123 -17.89 3.68 3.74
N SER A 124 -17.56 2.42 3.46
CA SER A 124 -17.35 1.36 4.46
C SER A 124 -15.90 1.34 4.94
N TYR A 125 -15.50 2.37 5.68
CA TYR A 125 -14.12 2.54 6.12
C TYR A 125 -13.71 1.59 7.24
N VAL A 126 -12.42 1.20 7.22
CA VAL A 126 -11.74 0.59 8.37
C VAL A 126 -11.67 1.63 9.49
N LYS A 127 -11.90 1.22 10.74
CA LYS A 127 -11.89 2.16 11.88
C LYS A 127 -10.76 1.80 12.84
N PRO A 128 -10.19 2.78 13.56
CA PRO A 128 -9.26 2.49 14.65
C PRO A 128 -9.80 1.44 15.62
N GLY A 129 -9.03 0.36 15.85
CA GLY A 129 -9.39 -0.73 16.75
C GLY A 129 -10.28 -1.84 16.18
N SER A 130 -10.57 -1.83 14.86
CA SER A 130 -11.23 -2.95 14.14
C SER A 130 -10.26 -4.04 13.70
#